data_AF-A0A6G9HQ34-F1
#
_entry.id   AF-A0A6G9HQ34-F1
#
_cell.length_a   1.000
_cell.length_b   1.000
_cell.length_c   1.000
_cell.angle_alpha   90.00
_cell.angle_beta   90.00
_cell.angle_gamma   90.00
#
_symmetry.space_group_name_H-M   'P 1'
#
loop_
_entity.id
_entity.type
_entity.pdbx_description
1 polymer ?
#
loop_
_entity_poly.entity_id
_entity_poly.type
_entity_poly.pdbx_seq_one_letter_code
_entity_poly.pdbx_strand_id
1 'polypeptide(L)'
;MAAMTSAAKFIDDPALRKALEAKDEGSSDRGSIGTEATRAGILEKLAANTGLISIEKEKGYSELVWKTTKQGQEFCAALPPEITKPDISALWAEKQSQIKAGELTVEEFIKENDEYVQGLIDELDRNGISISSNATPCPVCNNGFLRKRKGQNGFFWGCSCYPECKTTFPDKDGKPDMEAKSRSEGSMSRLEAPCPSCSKEIIIRPKGFFCSGCEFKIWSEVSGKKLTQNQVETLIKKGKTGEIKGFTSNKTGKKFDAAIVLQDKTTGKLGFQFSKK
;
A
#
# COMPACT_ATOMS: atom_id res chain seq x y z
N MET A 1 19.16 -14.33 17.61
CA MET A 1 19.80 -15.50 16.97
C MET A 1 20.08 -16.64 17.95
N ALA A 2 20.85 -16.45 19.02
CA ALA A 2 21.21 -17.53 19.96
C ALA A 2 20.00 -18.31 20.56
N ALA A 3 18.87 -17.63 20.81
CA ALA A 3 17.65 -18.30 21.26
C ALA A 3 17.06 -19.24 20.19
N MET A 4 17.20 -18.91 18.89
CA MET A 4 16.67 -19.74 17.79
C MET A 4 17.54 -20.98 17.53
N THR A 5 18.85 -20.91 17.78
CA THR A 5 19.78 -22.05 17.63
C THR A 5 19.70 -23.03 18.80
N SER A 6 19.09 -22.62 19.92
CA SER A 6 18.92 -23.44 21.12
C SER A 6 17.51 -23.34 21.70
N ALA A 7 16.51 -23.39 20.80
CA ALA A 7 15.11 -23.15 21.12
C ALA A 7 14.51 -24.22 22.05
N ALA A 8 15.03 -25.45 22.03
CA ALA A 8 14.61 -26.54 22.91
C ALA A 8 14.71 -26.17 24.41
N LYS A 9 15.61 -25.24 24.80
CA LYS A 9 15.71 -24.74 26.18
C LYS A 9 14.45 -24.05 26.68
N PHE A 10 13.57 -23.61 25.78
CA PHE A 10 12.31 -22.93 26.10
C PHE A 10 11.09 -23.88 26.01
N ILE A 11 11.30 -25.17 25.73
CA ILE A 11 10.26 -26.19 25.79
C ILE A 11 10.20 -26.71 27.23
N ASP A 12 9.03 -26.70 27.85
CA ASP A 12 8.84 -27.18 29.23
C ASP A 12 8.81 -28.72 29.30
N ASP A 13 8.10 -29.36 28.36
CA ASP A 13 7.96 -30.81 28.27
C ASP A 13 9.32 -31.48 27.96
N PRO A 14 9.86 -32.33 28.86
CA PRO A 14 11.13 -33.00 28.64
C PRO A 14 11.18 -33.91 27.40
N ALA A 15 10.07 -34.55 27.03
CA ALA A 15 9.99 -35.43 25.87
C ALA A 15 10.09 -34.61 24.57
N LEU A 16 9.30 -33.55 24.46
CA LEU A 16 9.35 -32.63 23.31
C LEU A 16 10.71 -31.94 23.19
N ARG A 17 11.31 -31.54 24.32
CA ARG A 17 12.65 -30.97 24.36
C ARG A 17 13.67 -31.93 23.74
N LYS A 18 13.67 -33.18 24.20
CA LYS A 18 14.60 -34.21 23.71
C LYS A 18 14.38 -34.51 22.22
N ALA A 19 13.13 -34.56 21.77
CA ALA A 19 12.78 -34.76 20.36
C ALA A 19 13.34 -33.64 19.47
N LEU A 20 13.20 -32.38 19.89
CA LEU A 20 13.74 -31.26 19.13
C LEU A 20 15.27 -31.23 19.13
N GLU A 21 15.92 -31.56 20.25
CA GLU A 21 17.38 -31.68 20.33
C GLU A 21 17.93 -32.78 19.41
N ALA A 22 17.25 -33.93 19.35
CA ALA A 22 17.65 -35.05 18.48
C ALA A 22 17.64 -34.69 16.99
N LYS A 23 16.77 -33.75 16.57
CA LYS A 23 16.72 -33.25 15.18
C LYS A 23 18.06 -32.64 14.72
N ASP A 24 18.80 -32.05 15.64
CA ASP A 24 20.04 -31.32 15.36
C ASP A 24 21.30 -32.10 15.78
N GLU A 25 21.16 -33.40 16.06
CA GLU A 25 22.28 -34.27 16.43
C GLU A 25 23.36 -34.27 15.33
N GLY A 26 24.61 -34.00 15.73
CA GLY A 26 25.74 -33.88 14.80
C GLY A 26 25.88 -32.51 14.13
N SER A 27 25.06 -31.51 14.49
CA SER A 27 25.20 -30.12 14.05
C SER A 27 25.71 -29.20 15.17
N SER A 28 25.97 -27.93 14.84
CA SER A 28 26.28 -26.88 15.82
C SER A 28 25.04 -26.37 16.57
N ASP A 29 23.84 -26.65 16.06
CA ASP A 29 22.56 -26.29 16.65
C ASP A 29 22.16 -27.28 17.76
N ARG A 30 21.27 -26.85 18.67
CA ARG A 30 20.86 -27.63 19.85
C ARG A 30 19.35 -27.54 20.06
N GLY A 31 18.61 -28.14 19.14
CA GLY A 31 17.15 -28.10 19.12
C GLY A 31 16.65 -26.72 18.68
N SER A 32 16.86 -26.44 17.41
CA SER A 32 16.70 -25.14 16.79
C SER A 32 15.37 -24.98 16.06
N ILE A 33 14.96 -23.71 15.89
CA ILE A 33 13.84 -23.34 15.02
C ILE A 33 14.34 -22.67 13.74
N GLY A 34 13.77 -23.11 12.61
CA GLY A 34 14.23 -22.74 11.27
C GLY A 34 15.62 -23.29 10.93
N THR A 35 15.97 -23.24 9.65
CA THR A 35 17.32 -23.54 9.17
C THR A 35 18.22 -22.31 9.26
N GLU A 36 19.54 -22.49 9.33
CA GLU A 36 20.51 -21.39 9.38
C GLU A 36 20.25 -20.33 8.29
N ALA A 37 19.96 -20.76 7.06
CA ALA A 37 19.70 -19.89 5.91
C ALA A 37 18.41 -19.04 6.04
N THR A 38 17.46 -19.42 6.90
CA THR A 38 16.15 -18.77 7.00
C THR A 38 15.99 -17.84 8.21
N ARG A 39 16.78 -18.05 9.27
CA ARG A 39 16.66 -17.31 10.54
C ARG A 39 16.84 -15.80 10.38
N ALA A 40 17.83 -15.37 9.61
CA ALA A 40 18.06 -13.94 9.36
C ALA A 40 16.85 -13.29 8.68
N GLY A 41 16.31 -13.92 7.62
CA GLY A 41 15.12 -13.43 6.92
C GLY A 41 13.85 -13.44 7.77
N ILE A 42 13.71 -14.38 8.72
CA ILE A 42 12.61 -14.39 9.69
C ILE A 42 12.71 -13.17 10.61
N LEU A 43 13.90 -12.89 11.16
CA LEU A 43 14.11 -11.72 12.03
C LEU A 43 13.89 -10.41 11.26
N GLU A 44 14.35 -10.29 10.02
CA GLU A 44 14.07 -9.11 9.19
C GLU A 44 12.58 -8.87 8.99
N LYS A 45 11.80 -9.93 8.72
CA LYS A 45 10.34 -9.83 8.59
C LYS A 45 9.67 -9.42 9.90
N LEU A 46 10.14 -9.94 11.04
CA LEU A 46 9.64 -9.56 12.36
C LEU A 46 9.99 -8.11 12.70
N ALA A 47 11.22 -7.67 12.42
CA ALA A 47 11.65 -6.28 12.62
C ALA A 47 10.83 -5.29 11.78
N ALA A 48 10.45 -5.68 10.56
CA ALA A 48 9.58 -4.89 9.70
C ALA A 48 8.12 -4.85 10.20
N ASN A 49 7.71 -5.77 11.07
CA ASN A 49 6.36 -5.83 11.63
C ASN A 49 6.26 -4.96 12.90
N THR A 50 6.34 -3.64 12.70
CA THR A 50 6.29 -2.64 13.75
C THR A 50 4.96 -2.61 14.52
N GLY A 51 3.92 -3.27 13.99
CA GLY A 51 2.66 -3.47 14.69
C GLY A 51 2.79 -4.43 15.87
N LEU A 52 3.62 -5.47 15.75
CA LEU A 52 3.78 -6.51 16.78
C LEU A 52 5.07 -6.36 17.59
N ILE A 53 6.14 -5.83 16.98
CA ILE A 53 7.47 -5.74 17.58
C ILE A 53 7.97 -4.28 17.55
N SER A 54 8.55 -3.82 18.66
CA SER A 54 9.38 -2.62 18.70
C SER A 54 10.84 -2.99 18.96
N ILE A 55 11.75 -2.24 18.36
CA ILE A 55 13.20 -2.41 18.52
C ILE A 55 13.77 -1.07 18.97
N GLU A 56 14.26 -1.01 20.21
CA GLU A 56 14.65 0.25 20.84
C GLU A 56 15.93 0.13 21.67
N LYS A 57 16.59 1.27 21.93
CA LYS A 57 17.72 1.32 22.87
C LYS A 57 17.18 1.34 24.29
N GLU A 58 17.73 0.49 25.14
CA GLU A 58 17.34 0.40 26.55
C GLU A 58 18.55 0.57 27.46
N LYS A 59 18.39 1.35 28.52
CA LYS A 59 19.47 1.61 29.47
C LYS A 59 19.89 0.30 30.14
N GLY A 60 21.18 -0.01 30.08
CA GLY A 60 21.74 -1.25 30.62
C GLY A 60 21.99 -2.35 29.60
N TYR A 61 21.53 -2.16 28.35
CA TYR A 61 21.82 -3.06 27.24
C TYR A 61 22.72 -2.38 26.22
N SER A 62 23.77 -3.07 25.77
CA SER A 62 24.67 -2.58 24.71
C SER A 62 24.05 -2.69 23.32
N GLU A 63 23.17 -3.68 23.13
CA GLU A 63 22.46 -3.97 21.89
C GLU A 63 21.03 -3.40 21.89
N LEU A 64 20.42 -3.33 20.71
CA LEU A 64 19.00 -3.01 20.59
C LEU A 64 18.14 -4.11 21.21
N VAL A 65 17.14 -3.73 21.98
CA VAL A 65 16.20 -4.64 22.65
C VAL A 65 14.95 -4.79 21.81
N TRP A 66 14.55 -6.04 21.58
CA TRP A 66 13.32 -6.41 20.89
C TRP A 66 12.22 -6.59 21.93
N LYS A 67 11.12 -5.86 21.77
CA LYS A 67 9.96 -5.93 22.67
C LYS A 67 8.70 -6.19 21.85
N THR A 68 7.79 -6.98 22.41
CA THR A 68 6.43 -7.07 21.88
C THR A 68 5.68 -5.79 22.19
N THR A 69 4.99 -5.21 21.20
CA THR A 69 4.03 -4.13 21.45
C THR A 69 2.80 -4.67 22.18
N LYS A 70 1.89 -3.78 22.62
CA LYS A 70 0.58 -4.20 23.16
C LYS A 70 -0.17 -5.12 22.19
N GLN A 71 -0.22 -4.74 20.91
CA GLN A 71 -0.84 -5.55 19.87
C GLN A 71 -0.10 -6.89 19.67
N GLY A 72 1.23 -6.89 19.77
CA GLY A 72 2.04 -8.12 19.74
C GLY A 72 1.69 -9.08 20.89
N GLN A 73 1.52 -8.55 22.10
CA GLN A 73 1.14 -9.33 23.27
C GLN A 73 -0.27 -9.92 23.13
N GLU A 74 -1.23 -9.11 22.68
CA GLU A 74 -2.61 -9.56 22.41
C GLU A 74 -2.65 -10.59 21.28
N PHE A 75 -1.85 -10.41 20.24
CA PHE A 75 -1.72 -11.38 19.15
C PHE A 75 -1.19 -12.72 19.65
N CYS A 76 -0.10 -12.72 20.44
CA CYS A 76 0.40 -13.95 21.04
C CYS A 76 -0.62 -14.58 22.02
N ALA A 77 -1.33 -13.77 22.81
CA ALA A 77 -2.33 -14.27 23.76
C ALA A 77 -3.56 -14.90 23.07
N ALA A 78 -3.85 -14.52 21.82
CA ALA A 78 -4.92 -15.09 21.03
C ALA A 78 -4.53 -16.39 20.29
N LEU A 79 -3.24 -16.74 20.28
CA LEU A 79 -2.75 -17.96 19.64
C LEU A 79 -2.66 -19.12 20.64
N PRO A 80 -2.82 -20.37 20.18
CA PRO A 80 -2.59 -21.55 21.00
C PRO A 80 -1.18 -21.55 21.64
N PRO A 81 -1.03 -22.02 22.89
CA PRO A 81 0.25 -22.07 23.59
C PRO A 81 1.35 -22.80 22.81
N GLU A 82 1.00 -23.87 22.11
CA GLU A 82 1.94 -24.66 21.32
C GLU A 82 2.53 -23.89 20.14
N ILE A 83 1.82 -22.89 19.59
CA ILE A 83 2.27 -22.04 18.48
C ILE A 83 3.15 -20.89 18.98
N THR A 84 2.94 -20.42 20.21
CA THR A 84 3.73 -19.32 20.81
C THR A 84 5.00 -19.79 21.49
N LYS A 85 5.15 -21.10 21.69
CA LYS A 85 6.35 -21.78 22.18
C LYS A 85 7.05 -22.56 21.04
N PRO A 86 8.31 -22.98 21.23
CA PRO A 86 8.97 -23.85 20.26
C PRO A 86 8.42 -25.28 20.21
N ASP A 87 7.46 -25.62 21.07
CA ASP A 87 6.80 -26.92 21.19
C ASP A 87 6.27 -27.44 19.85
N ILE A 88 5.59 -26.60 19.05
CA ILE A 88 5.10 -27.01 17.73
C ILE A 88 6.23 -27.42 16.78
N SER A 89 7.42 -26.83 16.91
CA SER A 89 8.58 -27.22 16.10
C SER A 89 9.10 -28.61 16.50
N ALA A 90 8.98 -28.98 17.77
CA ALA A 90 9.31 -30.34 18.23
C ALA A 90 8.30 -31.35 17.68
N LEU A 91 7.00 -31.06 17.79
CA LEU A 91 5.93 -31.89 17.25
C LEU A 91 6.09 -32.11 15.74
N TRP A 92 6.39 -31.06 14.99
CA TRP A 92 6.60 -31.15 13.55
C TRP A 92 7.86 -31.92 13.18
N ALA A 93 8.94 -31.80 13.96
CA ALA A 93 10.15 -32.59 13.75
C ALA A 93 9.89 -34.10 13.94
N GLU A 94 9.08 -34.45 14.94
CA GLU A 94 8.63 -35.83 15.16
C GLU A 94 7.79 -36.36 13.99
N LYS A 95 6.79 -35.58 13.54
CA LYS A 95 5.97 -35.94 12.36
C LYS A 95 6.82 -36.13 11.10
N GLN A 96 7.82 -35.28 10.87
CA GLN A 96 8.78 -35.45 9.77
C GLN A 96 9.61 -36.73 9.91
N SER A 97 10.00 -37.09 11.13
CA SER A 97 10.70 -38.34 11.42
C SER A 97 9.83 -39.57 11.12
N GLN A 98 8.56 -39.55 11.53
CA GLN A 98 7.60 -40.62 11.24
C GLN A 98 7.38 -40.80 9.74
N ILE A 99 7.28 -39.69 8.99
CA ILE A 99 7.19 -39.72 7.52
C ILE A 99 8.44 -40.35 6.91
N LYS A 100 9.64 -39.97 7.39
CA LYS A 100 10.90 -40.56 6.92
C LYS A 100 11.00 -42.06 7.23
N ALA A 101 10.41 -42.51 8.34
CA ALA A 101 10.34 -43.91 8.72
C ALA A 101 9.26 -44.71 7.97
N GLY A 102 8.35 -44.03 7.26
CA GLY A 102 7.20 -44.65 6.59
C GLY A 102 6.05 -45.01 7.53
N GLU A 103 6.06 -44.49 8.76
CA GLU A 103 5.04 -44.71 9.79
C GLU A 103 3.84 -43.76 9.66
N LEU A 104 4.04 -42.63 8.97
CA LEU A 104 3.02 -41.62 8.66
C LEU A 104 3.13 -41.24 7.19
N THR A 105 2.02 -41.21 6.46
CA THR A 105 2.03 -40.71 5.08
C THR A 105 1.98 -39.19 5.03
N VAL A 106 2.44 -38.61 3.91
CA VAL A 106 2.33 -37.16 3.70
C VAL A 106 0.87 -36.73 3.65
N GLU A 107 0.01 -37.55 3.03
CA GLU A 107 -1.43 -37.32 2.92
C GLU A 107 -2.12 -37.29 4.28
N GLU A 108 -1.79 -38.23 5.17
CA GLU A 108 -2.29 -38.24 6.55
C GLU A 108 -1.83 -37.01 7.33
N PHE A 109 -0.54 -36.65 7.23
CA PHE A 109 -0.01 -35.45 7.88
C PHE A 109 -0.73 -34.17 7.42
N ILE A 110 -0.95 -34.00 6.11
CA ILE A 110 -1.65 -32.84 5.57
C ILE A 110 -3.09 -32.81 6.06
N LYS A 111 -3.78 -33.96 6.06
CA LYS A 111 -5.16 -34.08 6.56
C LYS A 111 -5.25 -33.68 8.04
N GLU A 112 -4.36 -34.18 8.90
CA GLU A 112 -4.32 -33.81 10.33
C GLU A 112 -4.11 -32.29 10.51
N ASN A 113 -3.22 -31.69 9.71
CA ASN A 113 -2.96 -30.26 9.77
C ASN A 113 -4.15 -29.41 9.28
N ASP A 114 -4.83 -29.85 8.22
CA ASP A 114 -6.04 -29.18 7.72
C ASP A 114 -7.17 -29.23 8.76
N GLU A 115 -7.39 -30.38 9.41
CA GLU A 115 -8.37 -30.53 10.49
C GLU A 115 -8.02 -29.64 11.70
N TYR A 116 -6.74 -29.57 12.08
CA TYR A 116 -6.26 -28.68 13.14
C TYR A 116 -6.52 -27.20 12.82
N VAL A 117 -6.14 -26.75 11.62
CA VAL A 117 -6.33 -25.36 11.19
C VAL A 117 -7.82 -25.02 11.09
N GLN A 118 -8.65 -25.93 10.58
CA GLN A 118 -10.10 -25.73 10.52
C GLN A 118 -10.70 -25.54 11.93
N GLY A 119 -10.24 -26.33 12.91
CA GLY A 119 -10.66 -26.16 14.31
C GLY A 119 -10.35 -24.77 14.87
N LEU A 120 -9.16 -24.24 14.57
CA LEU A 120 -8.77 -22.89 14.96
C LEU A 120 -9.64 -21.82 14.29
N ILE A 121 -9.96 -21.99 13.01
CA ILE A 121 -10.85 -21.07 12.27
C ILE A 121 -12.25 -21.08 12.88
N ASP A 122 -12.81 -22.26 13.14
CA ASP A 122 -14.16 -22.41 13.71
C ASP A 122 -14.25 -21.80 15.13
N GLU A 123 -13.18 -21.87 15.91
CA GLU A 123 -13.11 -21.20 17.21
C GLU A 123 -13.09 -19.68 17.07
N LEU A 124 -12.29 -19.16 16.14
CA LEU A 124 -12.21 -17.73 15.85
C LEU A 124 -13.53 -17.17 15.30
N ASP A 125 -14.24 -17.92 14.45
CA ASP A 125 -15.54 -17.50 13.91
C ASP A 125 -16.62 -17.44 14.99
N ARG A 126 -16.56 -18.34 15.99
CA ARG A 126 -17.53 -18.36 17.11
C ARG A 126 -17.25 -17.30 18.17
N ASN A 127 -15.99 -17.15 18.56
CA ASN A 127 -15.60 -16.34 19.72
C ASN A 127 -15.10 -14.94 19.33
N GLY A 128 -14.77 -14.73 18.05
CA GLY A 128 -14.06 -13.56 17.58
C GLY A 128 -12.63 -13.48 18.10
N ILE A 129 -11.91 -12.44 17.67
CA ILE A 129 -10.56 -12.14 18.13
C ILE A 129 -10.46 -10.69 18.57
N SER A 130 -10.02 -10.46 19.80
CA SER A 130 -9.93 -9.12 20.39
C SER A 130 -8.47 -8.65 20.45
N ILE A 131 -7.94 -8.24 19.30
CA ILE A 131 -6.61 -7.61 19.20
C ILE A 131 -6.79 -6.12 18.92
N SER A 132 -6.15 -5.27 19.73
CA SER A 132 -6.14 -3.83 19.50
C SER A 132 -5.39 -3.51 18.20
N SER A 133 -6.14 -3.03 17.20
CA SER A 133 -5.57 -2.65 15.92
C SER A 133 -4.83 -1.32 16.05
N ASN A 134 -3.51 -1.32 15.91
CA ASN A 134 -2.74 -0.10 15.61
C ASN A 134 -2.86 0.31 14.13
N ALA A 135 -3.61 -0.44 13.33
CA ALA A 135 -3.81 -0.13 11.92
C ALA A 135 -4.81 1.02 11.80
N THR A 136 -4.41 2.07 11.08
CA THR A 136 -5.28 3.18 10.75
C THR A 136 -6.47 2.68 9.92
N PRO A 137 -7.72 2.82 10.41
CA PRO A 137 -8.89 2.46 9.63
C PRO A 137 -8.92 3.21 8.30
N CYS A 138 -9.40 2.55 7.25
CA CYS A 138 -9.55 3.21 5.96
C CYS A 138 -10.73 4.20 6.05
N PRO A 139 -10.50 5.52 5.86
CA PRO A 139 -11.55 6.52 6.04
C PRO A 139 -12.56 6.55 4.87
N VAL A 140 -12.36 5.72 3.84
CA VAL A 140 -13.19 5.71 2.63
C VAL A 140 -14.18 4.54 2.65
N CYS A 141 -13.73 3.32 2.92
CA CYS A 141 -14.62 2.16 2.94
C CYS A 141 -15.10 1.74 4.33
N ASN A 142 -14.42 2.19 5.40
CA ASN A 142 -14.67 1.80 6.80
C ASN A 142 -14.63 0.29 7.12
N ASN A 143 -14.48 -0.57 6.11
CA ASN A 143 -14.39 -2.03 6.24
C ASN A 143 -12.95 -2.55 6.29
N GLY A 144 -11.98 -1.70 5.94
CA GLY A 144 -10.56 -2.07 5.85
C GLY A 144 -9.65 -1.14 6.63
N PHE A 145 -8.36 -1.41 6.55
CA PHE A 145 -7.30 -0.63 7.19
C PHE A 145 -6.21 -0.28 6.20
N LEU A 146 -5.47 0.81 6.47
CA LEU A 146 -4.39 1.26 5.61
C LEU A 146 -3.11 0.45 5.89
N ARG A 147 -2.48 -0.02 4.81
CA ARG A 147 -1.19 -0.72 4.84
C ARG A 147 -0.15 0.03 4.03
N LYS A 148 1.05 0.23 4.59
CA LYS A 148 2.21 0.76 3.88
C LYS A 148 2.68 -0.23 2.81
N ARG A 149 2.89 0.24 1.58
CA ARG A 149 3.31 -0.53 0.40
C ARG A 149 4.40 0.26 -0.34
N LYS A 150 5.31 -0.45 -1.01
CA LYS A 150 6.35 0.16 -1.84
C LYS A 150 5.87 0.23 -3.29
N GLY A 151 5.80 1.43 -3.86
CA GLY A 151 5.49 1.68 -5.27
C GLY A 151 6.70 2.21 -6.04
N GLN A 152 6.50 2.53 -7.32
CA GLN A 152 7.56 3.07 -8.20
C GLN A 152 8.10 4.43 -7.71
N ASN A 153 7.26 5.25 -7.08
CA ASN A 153 7.58 6.60 -6.62
C ASN A 153 7.86 6.67 -5.10
N GLY A 154 8.20 5.54 -4.47
CA GLY A 154 8.40 5.45 -3.02
C GLY A 154 7.27 4.75 -2.29
N PHE A 155 7.20 4.93 -0.97
CA PHE A 155 6.17 4.29 -0.14
C PHE A 155 4.84 5.04 -0.19
N PHE A 156 3.75 4.29 -0.08
CA PHE A 156 2.39 4.80 0.02
C PHE A 156 1.55 3.89 0.91
N TRP A 157 0.40 4.35 1.37
CA TRP A 157 -0.55 3.62 2.19
C TRP A 157 -1.79 3.25 1.38
N GLY A 158 -2.06 1.98 1.17
CA GLY A 158 -3.23 1.50 0.43
C GLY A 158 -4.22 0.75 1.33
N CYS A 159 -5.51 0.80 1.03
CA CYS A 159 -6.51 0.01 1.74
C CYS A 159 -6.22 -1.51 1.65
N SER A 160 -6.50 -2.24 2.73
CA SER A 160 -6.41 -3.70 2.79
C SER A 160 -7.46 -4.40 1.92
N CYS A 161 -8.62 -3.78 1.71
CA CYS A 161 -9.71 -4.31 0.87
C CYS A 161 -9.51 -4.02 -0.62
N TYR A 162 -8.27 -4.01 -1.13
CA TYR A 162 -8.04 -3.94 -2.57
C TYR A 162 -8.33 -5.32 -3.19
N PRO A 163 -9.03 -5.42 -4.34
CA PRO A 163 -9.34 -4.35 -5.30
C PRO A 163 -10.64 -3.57 -5.06
N GLU A 164 -11.47 -3.97 -4.09
CA GLU A 164 -12.79 -3.38 -3.81
C GLU A 164 -12.69 -1.92 -3.34
N CYS A 165 -11.63 -1.58 -2.61
CA CYS A 165 -11.26 -0.24 -2.20
C CYS A 165 -9.85 0.10 -2.69
N LYS A 166 -9.77 0.97 -3.71
CA LYS A 166 -8.50 1.41 -4.34
C LYS A 166 -7.87 2.65 -3.70
N THR A 167 -8.42 3.10 -2.57
CA THR A 167 -7.93 4.29 -1.88
C THR A 167 -6.47 4.15 -1.49
N THR A 168 -5.68 5.18 -1.80
CA THR A 168 -4.27 5.30 -1.40
C THR A 168 -3.94 6.68 -0.84
N PHE A 169 -3.01 6.74 0.11
CA PHE A 169 -2.46 7.96 0.71
C PHE A 169 -0.94 7.96 0.55
N PRO A 170 -0.28 9.12 0.32
CA PRO A 170 1.17 9.21 0.36
C PRO A 170 1.73 8.83 1.75
N ASP A 171 2.96 8.32 1.81
CA ASP A 171 3.67 8.16 3.08
C ASP A 171 4.32 9.50 3.48
N LYS A 172 4.06 9.95 4.70
CA LYS A 172 4.73 11.09 5.34
C LYS A 172 5.27 10.60 6.68
N ASP A 173 6.60 10.51 6.77
CA ASP A 173 7.33 10.04 7.95
C ASP A 173 6.81 8.72 8.53
N GLY A 174 6.47 7.77 7.65
CA GLY A 174 5.95 6.47 8.09
C GLY A 174 4.49 6.47 8.53
N LYS A 175 3.70 7.48 8.15
CA LYS A 175 2.25 7.55 8.38
C LYS A 175 1.49 7.94 7.10
N PRO A 176 0.22 7.54 6.96
CA PRO A 176 -0.61 7.98 5.83
C PRO A 176 -0.89 9.48 5.94
N ASP A 177 -0.49 10.23 4.91
CA ASP A 177 -0.85 11.64 4.80
C ASP A 177 -2.30 11.76 4.28
N MET A 178 -3.24 11.87 5.23
CA MET A 178 -4.67 12.03 4.95
C MET A 178 -5.01 13.43 4.40
N GLU A 179 -4.16 14.42 4.67
CA GLU A 179 -4.37 15.82 4.31
C GLU A 179 -3.75 16.16 2.94
N ALA A 180 -2.73 15.42 2.52
CA ALA A 180 -2.23 15.43 1.16
C ALA A 180 -3.34 14.95 0.24
N LYS A 181 -4.17 15.92 -0.21
CA LYS A 181 -5.26 15.79 -1.18
C LYS A 181 -5.03 14.57 -2.04
N SER A 182 -5.90 13.57 -1.86
CA SER A 182 -5.91 12.34 -2.61
C SER A 182 -5.45 12.64 -4.04
N ARG A 183 -4.25 12.21 -4.41
CA ARG A 183 -3.94 11.97 -5.82
C ARG A 183 -4.69 10.71 -6.20
N SER A 184 -6.03 10.73 -6.02
CA SER A 184 -6.92 9.74 -6.57
C SER A 184 -6.74 9.82 -8.07
N GLU A 185 -6.28 8.68 -8.59
CA GLU A 185 -6.57 8.17 -9.92
C GLU A 185 -7.20 9.17 -10.87
N GLY A 186 -6.46 9.56 -11.91
CA GLY A 186 -7.04 9.77 -13.25
C GLY A 186 -8.40 10.46 -13.30
N SER A 187 -8.65 11.45 -12.45
CA SER A 187 -9.85 12.27 -12.52
C SER A 187 -9.67 13.08 -13.80
N MET A 188 -10.37 12.65 -14.84
CA MET A 188 -10.81 13.50 -15.91
C MET A 188 -11.49 14.70 -15.24
N SER A 189 -10.69 15.73 -14.95
CA SER A 189 -11.20 16.98 -14.42
C SER A 189 -12.13 17.50 -15.51
N ARG A 190 -13.38 17.79 -15.15
CA ARG A 190 -14.37 18.26 -16.12
C ARG A 190 -14.46 19.76 -16.02
N LEU A 191 -14.64 20.40 -17.16
CA LEU A 191 -14.99 21.81 -17.18
C LEU A 191 -16.45 21.98 -16.73
N GLU A 192 -16.75 23.00 -15.93
CA GLU A 192 -18.15 23.31 -15.56
C GLU A 192 -18.96 23.80 -16.77
N ALA A 193 -18.29 24.41 -17.76
CA ALA A 193 -18.93 24.88 -18.98
C ALA A 193 -19.18 23.71 -19.96
N PRO A 194 -20.41 23.54 -20.48
CA PRO A 194 -20.69 22.55 -21.51
C PRO A 194 -20.02 22.91 -22.83
N CYS A 195 -19.82 21.92 -23.70
CA CYS A 195 -19.24 22.12 -25.02
C CYS A 195 -20.09 23.11 -25.85
N PRO A 196 -19.48 24.16 -26.44
CA PRO A 196 -20.22 25.14 -27.24
C PRO A 196 -20.70 24.59 -28.59
N SER A 197 -20.21 23.40 -29.00
CA SER A 197 -20.60 22.72 -30.25
C SER A 197 -21.76 21.74 -30.04
N CYS A 198 -21.68 20.87 -29.03
CA CYS A 198 -22.62 19.76 -28.85
C CYS A 198 -23.22 19.65 -27.45
N SER A 199 -22.97 20.63 -26.56
CA SER A 199 -23.48 20.71 -25.19
C SER A 199 -23.09 19.57 -24.23
N LYS A 200 -22.28 18.61 -24.67
CA LYS A 200 -21.72 17.54 -23.82
C LYS A 200 -20.58 18.06 -22.94
N GLU A 201 -20.15 17.23 -21.99
CA GLU A 201 -19.06 17.54 -21.07
C GLU A 201 -17.69 17.68 -21.76
N ILE A 202 -16.85 18.57 -21.22
CA ILE A 202 -15.46 18.77 -21.64
C ILE A 202 -14.54 18.14 -20.58
N ILE A 203 -13.68 17.26 -21.03
CA ILE A 203 -12.71 16.50 -20.25
C ILE A 203 -11.34 17.20 -20.33
N ILE A 204 -10.73 17.44 -19.18
CA ILE A 204 -9.39 18.00 -19.04
C ILE A 204 -8.40 16.84 -19.02
N ARG A 205 -7.38 16.93 -19.89
CA ARG A 205 -6.23 16.03 -19.98
C ARG A 205 -4.93 16.85 -19.90
N PRO A 206 -3.77 16.24 -19.63
CA PRO A 206 -2.50 16.97 -19.50
C PRO A 206 -2.14 17.87 -20.69
N LYS A 207 -2.61 17.54 -21.90
CA LYS A 207 -2.36 18.29 -23.14
C LYS A 207 -3.45 19.32 -23.49
N GLY A 208 -4.59 19.34 -22.80
CA GLY A 208 -5.69 20.23 -23.19
C GLY A 208 -7.08 19.81 -22.70
N PHE A 209 -8.09 20.47 -23.26
CA PHE A 209 -9.50 20.35 -22.94
C PHE A 209 -10.21 19.75 -24.15
N PHE A 210 -10.88 18.61 -23.98
CA PHE A 210 -11.43 17.80 -25.07
C PHE A 210 -12.89 17.50 -24.82
N CYS A 211 -13.76 17.71 -25.81
CA CYS A 211 -15.15 17.29 -25.68
C CYS A 211 -15.25 15.76 -25.69
N SER A 212 -16.19 15.24 -24.88
CA SER A 212 -16.50 13.81 -24.80
C SER A 212 -17.28 13.26 -26.00
N GLY A 213 -17.83 14.11 -26.88
CA GLY A 213 -18.70 13.62 -27.95
C GLY A 213 -18.76 14.44 -29.23
N CYS A 214 -17.79 15.33 -29.47
CA CYS A 214 -17.54 15.93 -30.77
C CYS A 214 -16.03 16.26 -30.92
N GLU A 215 -15.63 16.82 -32.05
CA GLU A 215 -14.22 17.13 -32.36
C GLU A 215 -13.65 18.36 -31.63
N PHE A 216 -14.47 19.05 -30.82
CA PHE A 216 -14.05 20.24 -30.10
C PHE A 216 -12.86 19.96 -29.18
N LYS A 217 -11.76 20.70 -29.38
CA LYS A 217 -10.55 20.61 -28.56
C LYS A 217 -9.86 21.95 -28.41
N ILE A 218 -9.37 22.23 -27.20
CA ILE A 218 -8.54 23.39 -26.88
C ILE A 218 -7.25 22.87 -26.26
N TRP A 219 -6.11 23.19 -26.87
CA TRP A 219 -4.80 22.84 -26.30
C TRP A 219 -4.53 23.68 -25.06
N SER A 220 -3.92 23.07 -24.04
CA SER A 220 -3.60 23.77 -22.79
C SER A 220 -2.50 24.80 -22.96
N GLU A 221 -1.69 24.70 -24.02
CA GLU A 221 -0.60 25.63 -24.31
C GLU A 221 -0.83 26.32 -25.66
N VAL A 222 -0.74 27.65 -25.66
CA VAL A 222 -0.91 28.50 -26.83
C VAL A 222 0.22 29.52 -26.83
N SER A 223 1.06 29.49 -27.87
CA SER A 223 2.18 30.44 -28.06
C SER A 223 3.05 30.60 -26.81
N GLY A 224 3.48 29.48 -26.22
CA GLY A 224 4.37 29.42 -25.05
C GLY A 224 3.70 29.79 -23.71
N LYS A 225 2.38 29.91 -23.67
CA LYS A 225 1.61 30.18 -22.45
C LYS A 225 0.59 29.10 -22.19
N LYS A 226 0.55 28.63 -20.95
CA LYS A 226 -0.44 27.67 -20.48
C LYS A 226 -1.72 28.39 -20.05
N LEU A 227 -2.84 27.97 -20.60
CA LEU A 227 -4.17 28.50 -20.23
C LEU A 227 -4.65 27.85 -18.94
N THR A 228 -5.24 28.67 -18.07
CA THR A 228 -5.89 28.20 -16.85
C THR A 228 -7.31 27.70 -17.15
N GLN A 229 -7.86 26.85 -16.28
CA GLN A 229 -9.22 26.36 -16.42
C GLN A 229 -10.24 27.52 -16.53
N ASN A 230 -10.14 28.53 -15.66
CA ASN A 230 -11.02 29.70 -15.65
C ASN A 230 -10.93 30.50 -16.96
N GLN A 231 -9.75 30.58 -17.59
CA GLN A 231 -9.59 31.26 -18.87
C GLN A 231 -10.30 30.50 -19.98
N VAL A 232 -10.22 29.16 -20.00
CA VAL A 232 -10.92 28.32 -20.98
C VAL A 232 -12.43 28.34 -20.76
N GLU A 233 -12.90 28.36 -19.51
CA GLU A 233 -14.32 28.56 -19.20
C GLU A 233 -14.83 29.92 -19.66
N THR A 234 -14.06 30.97 -19.41
CA THR A 234 -14.40 32.33 -19.86
C THR A 234 -14.45 32.40 -21.38
N LEU A 235 -13.50 31.73 -22.06
CA LEU A 235 -13.43 31.65 -23.51
C LEU A 235 -14.64 30.92 -24.11
N ILE A 236 -15.11 29.84 -23.48
CA ILE A 236 -16.30 29.10 -23.92
C ILE A 236 -17.57 29.91 -23.66
N LYS A 237 -17.71 30.53 -22.48
CA LYS A 237 -18.91 31.29 -22.08
C LYS A 237 -19.03 32.62 -22.82
N LYS A 238 -17.93 33.37 -22.97
CA LYS A 238 -17.92 34.74 -23.50
C LYS A 238 -17.34 34.85 -24.91
N GLY A 239 -16.82 33.76 -25.48
CA GLY A 239 -16.17 33.75 -26.80
C GLY A 239 -14.77 34.39 -26.83
N LYS A 240 -14.34 35.05 -25.74
CA LYS A 240 -13.02 35.68 -25.61
C LYS A 240 -12.52 35.68 -24.16
N THR A 241 -11.21 35.66 -23.97
CA THR A 241 -10.58 35.87 -22.66
C THR A 241 -10.37 37.37 -22.39
N GLY A 242 -9.94 37.69 -21.16
CA GLY A 242 -9.24 38.96 -20.92
C GLY A 242 -7.87 38.98 -21.60
N GLU A 243 -7.19 40.13 -21.52
CA GLU A 243 -5.83 40.27 -22.04
C GLU A 243 -4.86 39.40 -21.24
N ILE A 244 -4.12 38.54 -21.94
CA ILE A 244 -3.10 37.66 -21.37
C ILE A 244 -1.74 38.17 -21.84
N LYS A 245 -0.84 38.34 -20.87
CA LYS A 245 0.48 38.93 -21.11
C LYS A 245 1.55 37.90 -21.45
N GLY A 246 2.43 38.28 -22.36
CA GLY A 246 3.69 37.59 -22.64
C GLY A 246 3.57 36.33 -23.49
N PHE A 247 2.64 36.27 -24.44
CA PHE A 247 2.69 35.26 -25.50
C PHE A 247 3.95 35.42 -26.33
N THR A 248 4.47 34.33 -26.88
CA THR A 248 5.64 34.35 -27.76
C THR A 248 5.21 34.10 -29.20
N SER A 249 5.56 35.01 -30.11
CA SER A 249 5.27 34.86 -31.54
C SER A 249 6.13 33.77 -32.16
N ASN A 250 5.49 32.73 -32.71
CA ASN A 250 6.20 31.66 -33.41
C ASN A 250 6.91 32.15 -34.69
N LYS A 251 6.50 33.31 -35.25
CA LYS A 251 7.09 33.89 -36.47
C LYS A 251 8.30 34.78 -36.18
N THR A 252 8.33 35.45 -35.04
CA THR A 252 9.31 36.51 -34.76
C THR A 252 10.04 36.35 -33.42
N GLY A 253 9.66 35.38 -32.59
CA GLY A 253 10.22 35.16 -31.25
C GLY A 253 9.89 36.26 -30.23
N LYS A 254 9.25 37.35 -30.64
CA LYS A 254 8.94 38.51 -29.79
C LYS A 254 7.75 38.22 -28.88
N LYS A 255 7.77 38.81 -27.69
CA LYS A 255 6.66 38.75 -26.73
C LYS A 255 5.56 39.75 -27.11
N PHE A 256 4.31 39.35 -26.94
CA PHE A 256 3.15 40.20 -27.14
C PHE A 256 2.03 39.87 -26.15
N ASP A 257 1.16 40.85 -25.94
CA ASP A 257 -0.03 40.74 -25.09
C ASP A 257 -1.27 40.73 -25.98
N ALA A 258 -2.21 39.83 -25.71
CA ALA A 258 -3.42 39.69 -26.51
C ALA A 258 -4.54 39.00 -25.72
N ALA A 259 -5.78 39.21 -26.13
CA ALA A 259 -6.88 38.33 -25.74
C ALA A 259 -6.97 37.14 -26.68
N ILE A 260 -7.33 35.97 -26.17
CA ILE A 260 -7.65 34.80 -26.99
C ILE A 260 -9.13 34.85 -27.34
N VAL A 261 -9.45 34.59 -28.60
CA VAL A 261 -10.82 34.51 -29.11
C VAL A 261 -11.07 33.14 -29.69
N LEU A 262 -12.26 32.59 -29.41
CA LEU A 262 -12.72 31.34 -30.00
C LEU A 262 -13.22 31.63 -31.42
N GLN A 263 -12.39 31.34 -32.42
CA GLN A 263 -12.71 31.59 -33.83
C GLN A 263 -13.72 30.58 -34.37
N ASP A 264 -13.65 29.34 -33.89
CA ASP A 264 -14.51 28.25 -34.34
C ASP A 264 -15.05 27.48 -33.13
N LYS A 265 -16.37 27.55 -32.95
CA LYS A 265 -17.07 26.87 -31.85
C LYS A 265 -17.20 25.37 -32.09
N THR A 266 -17.11 24.90 -33.33
CA THR A 266 -17.20 23.48 -33.70
C THR A 266 -15.88 22.76 -33.42
N THR A 267 -14.76 23.35 -33.85
CA THR A 267 -13.43 22.71 -33.73
C THR A 267 -12.64 23.13 -32.50
N GLY A 268 -12.94 24.28 -31.90
CA GLY A 268 -12.16 24.86 -30.80
C GLY A 268 -10.99 25.74 -31.25
N LYS A 269 -10.95 26.13 -32.54
CA LYS A 269 -9.86 26.95 -33.09
C LYS A 269 -9.76 28.30 -32.39
N LEU A 270 -8.54 28.66 -32.01
CA LEU A 270 -8.23 29.89 -31.29
C LEU A 270 -7.59 30.94 -32.21
N GLY A 271 -7.89 32.21 -31.94
CA GLY A 271 -7.24 33.37 -32.55
C GLY A 271 -6.81 34.37 -31.49
N PHE A 272 -6.00 35.35 -31.91
CA PHE A 272 -5.59 36.46 -31.07
C PHE A 272 -6.34 37.72 -31.46
N GLN A 273 -6.87 38.42 -30.46
CA GLN A 273 -7.39 39.77 -30.61
C GLN A 273 -6.49 40.72 -29.83
N PHE A 274 -5.91 41.66 -30.56
CA PHE A 274 -5.07 42.72 -30.00
C PHE A 274 -5.96 43.93 -29.67
N SER A 275 -5.80 44.48 -28.48
CA SER A 275 -6.40 45.76 -28.12
C SER A 275 -5.87 46.82 -29.08
N LYS A 276 -6.76 47.54 -29.80
CA LYS A 276 -6.34 48.71 -30.57
C LYS A 276 -5.79 49.74 -29.59
N LYS A 277 -4.54 50.16 -29.78
CA LYS A 277 -4.04 51.41 -29.21
C LYS A 277 -4.71 52.59 -29.89
#